data_AF-A0A847KLE0-F1
#
_entry.id   AF-A0A847KLE0-F1
#
_cell.length_a   1.000
_cell.length_b   1.000
_cell.length_c   1.000
_cell.angle_alpha   90.00
_cell.angle_beta   90.00
_cell.angle_gamma   90.00
#
_symmetry.space_group_name_H-M   'P 1'
#
loop_
_entity.id
_entity.type
_entity.pdbx_description
1 polymer ?
#
loop_
_entity_poly.entity_id
_entity_poly.type
_entity_poly.pdbx_seq_one_letter_code
_entity_poly.pdbx_strand_id
1 'polypeptide(L)'
;MFVFLGNTIVNRDADCALSYPVPRSVPAPADPVGLTAAAVEELLAGPTPAEQANGYTSWFSQATADDLISVRLVGATAYVNLENHSQDIPNASTSCGSAQYLSQLDNTVRTASGASRVLYAFDGDPEAFWNWLQIGCSAANDDCDPTPFAGP
;
A
#
# COMPACT_ATOMS: atom_id res chain seq x y z
N MET A 1 -13.07 -8.62 2.24
CA MET A 1 -12.43 -7.61 1.37
C MET A 1 -11.29 -8.25 0.59
N PHE A 2 -10.61 -7.52 -0.29
CA PHE A 2 -9.41 -8.02 -0.99
C PHE A 2 -8.19 -7.21 -0.60
N VAL A 3 -7.08 -7.90 -0.38
CA VAL A 3 -5.73 -7.32 -0.45
C VAL A 3 -5.06 -7.80 -1.73
N PHE A 4 -4.12 -7.05 -2.26
CA PHE A 4 -3.42 -7.41 -3.50
C PHE A 4 -1.97 -7.75 -3.21
N LEU A 5 -1.57 -8.97 -3.57
CA LEU A 5 -0.25 -9.52 -3.31
C LEU A 5 0.43 -9.92 -4.62
N GLY A 6 1.76 -9.94 -4.65
CA GLY A 6 2.49 -10.61 -5.75
C GLY A 6 2.20 -12.11 -5.77
N ASN A 7 2.43 -12.78 -6.90
CA ASN A 7 2.30 -14.24 -6.97
C ASN A 7 3.32 -14.85 -7.93
N THR A 8 4.20 -15.70 -7.42
CA THR A 8 5.31 -16.32 -8.17
C THR A 8 4.90 -17.48 -9.07
N ILE A 9 3.70 -18.04 -8.88
CA ILE A 9 3.17 -19.16 -9.68
C ILE A 9 2.42 -18.63 -10.91
N VAL A 10 1.63 -17.58 -10.71
CA VAL A 10 0.79 -16.96 -11.75
C VAL A 10 1.58 -15.95 -12.58
N ASN A 11 2.45 -15.14 -11.96
CA ASN A 11 3.26 -14.13 -12.65
C ASN A 11 4.52 -14.74 -13.28
N ARG A 12 4.35 -15.50 -14.37
CA ARG A 12 5.46 -16.23 -15.01
C ARG A 12 6.46 -15.34 -15.72
N ASP A 13 6.04 -14.16 -16.15
CA ASP A 13 6.89 -13.18 -16.83
C ASP A 13 7.61 -12.24 -15.86
N ALA A 14 7.40 -12.41 -14.55
CA ALA A 14 7.94 -11.58 -13.48
C ALA A 14 7.65 -10.08 -13.68
N ASP A 15 6.44 -9.75 -14.16
CA ASP A 15 6.00 -8.37 -14.35
C ASP A 15 5.77 -7.70 -12.99
N CYS A 16 6.60 -6.71 -12.69
CA CYS A 16 6.62 -5.99 -11.42
C CYS A 16 5.34 -5.18 -11.16
N ALA A 17 4.57 -4.86 -12.20
CA ALA A 17 3.35 -4.07 -12.08
C ALA A 17 2.10 -4.93 -11.79
N LEU A 18 2.26 -6.25 -11.64
CA LEU A 18 1.15 -7.17 -11.37
C LEU A 18 1.05 -7.56 -9.90
N SER A 19 -0.15 -7.39 -9.36
CA SER A 19 -0.57 -7.94 -8.08
C SER A 19 -1.96 -8.56 -8.22
N TYR A 20 -2.25 -9.55 -7.38
CA TYR A 20 -3.41 -10.42 -7.51
C TYR A 20 -4.30 -10.33 -6.26
N PRO A 21 -5.62 -10.29 -6.43
CA PRO A 21 -6.54 -10.17 -5.30
C PRO A 21 -6.54 -11.44 -4.45
N VAL A 22 -6.44 -11.26 -3.14
CA VAL A 22 -6.54 -12.32 -2.14
C VAL A 22 -7.65 -11.97 -1.16
N PRO A 23 -8.69 -12.80 -1.02
CA PRO A 23 -9.80 -12.50 -0.13
C PRO A 23 -9.36 -12.59 1.34
N ARG A 24 -9.62 -11.53 2.10
CA ARG A 24 -9.43 -11.46 3.56
C ARG A 24 -10.76 -11.22 4.28
N SER A 25 -10.89 -11.85 5.44
CA SER A 25 -12.04 -11.70 6.33
C SER A 25 -11.66 -10.79 7.48
N VAL A 26 -12.29 -9.62 7.53
CA VAL A 26 -12.18 -8.68 8.65
C VAL A 26 -13.58 -8.37 9.18
N PRO A 27 -13.73 -7.97 10.45
CA PRO A 27 -14.99 -7.43 10.94
C PRO A 27 -15.47 -6.30 10.02
N ALA A 28 -16.76 -6.33 9.65
CA ALA A 28 -17.31 -5.38 8.67
C ALA A 28 -17.19 -3.94 9.18
N PRO A 29 -16.39 -3.08 8.53
CA PRO A 29 -16.24 -1.69 8.94
C PRO A 29 -17.49 -0.89 8.58
N ALA A 30 -17.76 0.17 9.35
CA ALA A 30 -19.00 0.95 9.21
C ALA A 30 -19.01 1.89 8.00
N ASP A 31 -17.84 2.22 7.44
CA ASP A 31 -17.68 3.18 6.35
C ASP A 31 -16.47 2.84 5.43
N PRO A 32 -16.32 3.52 4.26
CA PRO A 32 -15.21 3.29 3.34
C PRO A 32 -13.82 3.59 3.92
N VAL A 33 -13.70 4.53 4.87
CA VAL A 33 -12.41 4.86 5.49
C VAL A 33 -11.95 3.69 6.34
N GLY A 34 -12.81 3.17 7.21
CA GLY A 34 -12.52 2.00 8.04
C GLY A 34 -12.28 0.72 7.21
N LEU A 35 -13.00 0.56 6.09
CA LEU A 35 -12.73 -0.55 5.15
C LEU A 35 -11.35 -0.44 4.50
N THR A 36 -10.96 0.78 4.12
CA THR A 36 -9.65 1.03 3.53
C THR A 36 -8.53 0.84 4.55
N ALA A 37 -8.70 1.33 5.77
CA ALA A 37 -7.74 1.13 6.85
C ALA A 37 -7.53 -0.37 7.13
N ALA A 38 -8.60 -1.13 7.34
CA ALA A 38 -8.51 -2.58 7.55
C ALA A 38 -7.84 -3.31 6.38
N ALA A 39 -8.11 -2.90 5.14
CA ALA A 39 -7.48 -3.48 3.96
C ALA A 39 -5.97 -3.21 3.90
N VAL A 40 -5.55 -1.99 4.26
CA VAL A 40 -4.14 -1.63 4.32
C VAL A 40 -3.45 -2.37 5.48
N GLU A 41 -4.04 -2.42 6.67
CA GLU A 41 -3.52 -3.20 7.82
C GLU A 41 -3.28 -4.68 7.45
N GLU A 42 -4.26 -5.33 6.80
CA GLU A 42 -4.10 -6.72 6.36
C GLU A 42 -3.02 -6.91 5.29
N LEU A 43 -2.83 -5.92 4.40
CA LEU A 43 -1.74 -5.94 3.42
C LEU A 43 -0.39 -5.76 4.11
N LEU A 44 -0.31 -4.82 5.04
CA LEU A 44 0.90 -4.48 5.81
C LEU A 44 1.33 -5.63 6.73
N ALA A 45 0.42 -6.49 7.18
CA ALA A 45 0.77 -7.73 7.88
C ALA A 45 1.40 -8.80 6.96
N GLY A 46 1.26 -8.65 5.64
CA GLY A 46 1.82 -9.53 4.63
C GLY A 46 1.05 -10.85 4.41
N PRO A 47 1.59 -11.74 3.55
CA PRO A 47 0.97 -13.01 3.23
C PRO A 47 1.05 -13.99 4.41
N THR A 48 -0.06 -14.66 4.69
CA THR A 48 -0.11 -15.78 5.64
C THR A 48 0.70 -16.98 5.13
N PRO A 49 1.10 -17.93 6.02
CA PRO A 49 1.79 -19.14 5.58
C PRO A 49 1.03 -19.95 4.53
N ALA A 50 -0.31 -19.98 4.61
CA ALA A 50 -1.15 -20.66 3.64
C ALA A 50 -1.11 -19.97 2.26
N GLU A 51 -1.10 -18.65 2.21
CA GLU A 51 -0.98 -17.90 0.94
C GLU A 51 0.42 -18.02 0.34
N GLN A 52 1.47 -17.97 1.16
CA GLN A 52 2.84 -18.22 0.72
C GLN A 52 3.00 -19.60 0.09
N ALA A 53 2.37 -20.62 0.67
CA ALA A 53 2.34 -21.97 0.09
C ALA A 53 1.62 -22.03 -1.29
N ASN A 54 0.79 -21.04 -1.60
CA ASN A 54 0.15 -20.84 -2.90
C ASN A 54 0.88 -19.81 -3.78
N GLY A 55 2.13 -19.50 -3.44
CA GLY A 55 3.02 -18.65 -4.22
C GLY A 55 2.84 -17.15 -4.03
N TYR A 56 1.96 -16.71 -3.12
CA TYR A 56 1.78 -15.28 -2.85
C TYR A 56 2.97 -14.69 -2.09
N THR A 57 3.34 -13.48 -2.47
CA THR A 57 4.49 -12.75 -1.94
C THR A 57 4.14 -11.28 -1.70
N SER A 58 4.83 -10.64 -0.77
CA SER A 58 4.69 -9.21 -0.49
C SER A 58 6.03 -8.62 -0.05
N TRP A 59 6.14 -7.31 -0.15
CA TRP A 59 7.18 -6.55 0.55
C TRP A 59 6.92 -6.49 2.06
N PHE A 60 5.64 -6.54 2.43
CA PHE A 60 5.16 -6.43 3.79
C PHE A 60 5.24 -7.76 4.54
N SER A 61 5.34 -7.66 5.85
CA SER A 61 5.44 -8.80 6.76
C SER A 61 4.90 -8.43 8.14
N GLN A 62 4.99 -9.35 9.09
CA GLN A 62 4.61 -9.04 10.48
C GLN A 62 5.36 -7.83 11.06
N ALA A 63 6.56 -7.52 10.55
CA ALA A 63 7.34 -6.35 11.01
C ALA A 63 6.70 -5.01 10.63
N THR A 64 5.89 -4.97 9.58
CA THR A 64 5.22 -3.76 9.09
C THR A 64 3.74 -3.71 9.45
N ALA A 65 3.24 -4.70 10.21
CA ALA A 65 1.80 -4.90 10.43
C ALA A 65 1.11 -3.71 11.10
N ASP A 66 1.85 -2.95 11.92
CA ASP A 66 1.34 -1.84 12.69
C ASP A 66 1.70 -0.47 12.06
N ASP A 67 2.25 -0.45 10.84
CA ASP A 67 2.75 0.79 10.22
C ASP A 67 1.64 1.74 9.74
N LEU A 68 0.36 1.35 9.77
CA LEU A 68 -0.70 2.26 9.33
C LEU A 68 -0.93 3.35 10.39
N ILE A 69 -0.60 4.60 10.05
CA ILE A 69 -0.89 5.75 10.90
C ILE A 69 -2.33 6.22 10.67
N SER A 70 -2.72 6.46 9.42
CA SER A 70 -4.08 6.92 9.10
C SER A 70 -4.47 6.73 7.63
N VAL A 71 -5.78 6.72 7.39
CA VAL A 71 -6.39 6.80 6.05
C VAL A 71 -7.38 7.96 6.02
N ARG A 72 -7.35 8.73 4.93
CA ARG A 72 -8.34 9.79 4.67
C ARG A 72 -8.85 9.71 3.25
N LEU A 73 -10.13 10.02 3.07
CA LEU A 73 -10.78 10.11 1.76
C LEU A 73 -11.27 11.54 1.55
N VAL A 74 -10.75 12.19 0.50
CA VAL A 74 -11.19 13.54 0.10
C VAL A 74 -11.56 13.50 -1.38
N GLY A 75 -12.86 13.60 -1.66
CA GLY A 75 -13.38 13.42 -3.01
C GLY A 75 -13.06 12.02 -3.55
N ALA A 76 -12.31 11.94 -4.64
CA ALA A 76 -11.90 10.68 -5.28
C ALA A 76 -10.44 10.28 -4.97
N THR A 77 -9.79 10.92 -4.00
CA THR A 77 -8.42 10.65 -3.60
C THR A 77 -8.37 10.03 -2.21
N ALA A 78 -7.64 8.92 -2.08
CA ALA A 78 -7.26 8.33 -0.81
C ALA A 78 -5.86 8.81 -0.41
N TYR A 79 -5.71 9.24 0.84
CA TYR A 79 -4.44 9.61 1.45
C TYR A 79 -4.12 8.59 2.53
N VAL A 80 -2.98 7.91 2.39
CA VAL A 80 -2.54 6.85 3.31
C VAL A 80 -1.24 7.30 3.97
N ASN A 81 -1.25 7.45 5.28
CA ASN A 81 -0.07 7.79 6.05
C ASN A 81 0.48 6.54 6.73
N LEU A 82 1.76 6.26 6.53
CA LEU A 82 2.44 5.07 7.03
C LEU A 82 3.60 5.47 7.95
N GLU A 83 3.95 4.63 8.91
CA GLU A 83 5.26 4.71 9.57
C GLU A 83 6.36 4.49 8.53
N ASN A 84 7.52 5.11 8.75
CA ASN A 84 8.64 4.97 7.84
C ASN A 84 9.35 3.61 7.97
N HIS A 85 8.87 2.61 7.23
CA HIS A 85 9.48 1.28 7.10
C HIS A 85 10.55 1.18 6.01
N SER A 86 11.12 2.30 5.56
CA SER A 86 12.17 2.29 4.52
C SER A 86 13.39 1.44 4.91
N GLN A 87 13.63 1.26 6.21
CA GLN A 87 14.71 0.43 6.74
C GLN A 87 14.35 -1.07 6.81
N ASP A 88 13.06 -1.40 6.97
CA ASP A 88 12.58 -2.78 7.01
C ASP A 88 12.43 -3.37 5.61
N ILE A 89 12.13 -2.53 4.62
CA ILE A 89 11.93 -2.92 3.22
C ILE A 89 12.89 -2.17 2.27
N PRO A 90 14.21 -2.21 2.49
CA PRO A 90 15.15 -1.33 1.76
C PRO A 90 15.15 -1.55 0.23
N ASN A 91 14.82 -2.77 -0.21
CA ASN A 91 14.83 -3.15 -1.63
C ASN A 91 13.56 -2.73 -2.41
N ALA A 92 12.52 -2.24 -1.73
CA ALA A 92 11.35 -1.68 -2.41
C ALA A 92 11.66 -0.38 -3.16
N SER A 93 12.79 0.27 -2.88
CA SER A 93 13.27 1.45 -3.62
C SER A 93 13.88 1.13 -5.00
N THR A 94 14.07 -0.14 -5.35
CA THR A 94 14.58 -0.53 -6.67
C THR A 94 13.54 -0.31 -7.78
N SER A 95 13.95 -0.27 -9.05
CA SER A 95 13.01 -0.04 -10.17
C SER A 95 11.85 -1.03 -10.19
N CYS A 96 12.12 -2.34 -10.09
CA CYS A 96 11.05 -3.34 -9.99
C CYS A 96 10.39 -3.35 -8.60
N GLY A 97 11.15 -3.06 -7.54
CA GLY A 97 10.63 -3.04 -6.18
C GLY A 97 9.55 -2.01 -5.98
N SER A 98 9.76 -0.79 -6.49
CA SER A 98 8.82 0.33 -6.35
C SER A 98 7.53 0.06 -7.12
N ALA A 99 7.64 -0.52 -8.32
CA ALA A 99 6.48 -0.97 -9.08
C ALA A 99 5.66 -2.04 -8.34
N GLN A 100 6.32 -3.05 -7.75
CA GLN A 100 5.62 -4.08 -6.97
C GLN A 100 4.99 -3.53 -5.70
N TYR A 101 5.69 -2.64 -5.01
CA TYR A 101 5.22 -1.99 -3.78
C TYR A 101 3.98 -1.14 -4.05
N LEU A 102 4.06 -0.24 -5.04
CA LEU A 102 2.94 0.61 -5.43
C LEU A 102 1.79 -0.20 -6.02
N SER A 103 2.04 -1.26 -6.81
CA SER A 103 0.98 -2.11 -7.35
C SER A 103 0.13 -2.74 -6.24
N GLN A 104 0.76 -3.25 -5.19
CA GLN A 104 0.06 -3.89 -4.07
C GLN A 104 -0.74 -2.87 -3.25
N LEU A 105 -0.15 -1.73 -2.92
CA LEU A 105 -0.83 -0.66 -2.19
C LEU A 105 -1.96 -0.03 -3.01
N ASP A 106 -1.71 0.39 -4.25
CA ASP A 106 -2.69 1.07 -5.10
C ASP A 106 -3.92 0.19 -5.31
N ASN A 107 -3.73 -1.07 -5.69
CA ASN A 107 -4.85 -1.96 -5.99
C ASN A 107 -5.67 -2.27 -4.74
N THR A 108 -5.00 -2.46 -3.59
CA THR A 108 -5.68 -2.68 -2.30
C THR A 108 -6.50 -1.46 -1.91
N VAL A 109 -5.88 -0.27 -1.89
CA VAL A 109 -6.53 0.97 -1.46
C VAL A 109 -7.67 1.34 -2.41
N ARG A 110 -7.47 1.31 -3.73
CA ARG A 110 -8.51 1.65 -4.71
C ARG A 110 -9.70 0.70 -4.63
N THR A 111 -9.46 -0.60 -4.45
CA THR A 111 -10.54 -1.60 -4.33
C THR A 111 -11.35 -1.42 -3.05
N ALA A 112 -10.69 -1.09 -1.93
CA ALA A 112 -11.36 -0.90 -0.64
C ALA A 112 -12.08 0.45 -0.53
N SER A 113 -11.50 1.52 -1.06
CA SER A 113 -12.03 2.90 -0.95
C SER A 113 -12.97 3.30 -2.08
N GLY A 114 -12.81 2.72 -3.27
CA GLY A 114 -13.40 3.24 -4.51
C GLY A 114 -12.74 4.52 -5.03
N ALA A 115 -11.62 4.95 -4.44
CA ALA A 115 -10.87 6.12 -4.89
C ALA A 115 -10.24 5.87 -6.28
N SER A 116 -10.16 6.91 -7.09
CA SER A 116 -9.49 6.88 -8.40
C SER A 116 -7.99 7.15 -8.29
N ARG A 117 -7.57 7.81 -7.21
CA ARG A 117 -6.18 8.19 -6.95
C ARG A 117 -5.81 7.85 -5.51
N VAL A 118 -4.56 7.47 -5.30
CA VAL A 118 -4.01 7.21 -3.97
C VAL A 118 -2.71 7.97 -3.82
N LEU A 119 -2.51 8.59 -2.67
CA LEU A 119 -1.30 9.30 -2.30
C LEU A 119 -0.83 8.80 -0.94
N TYR A 120 0.48 8.78 -0.78
CA TYR A 120 1.14 8.18 0.37
C TYR A 120 2.09 9.16 1.03
N ALA A 121 2.30 8.98 2.33
CA ALA A 121 3.30 9.68 3.12
C ALA A 121 3.93 8.75 4.15
N PHE A 122 5.16 9.06 4.55
CA PHE A 122 5.79 8.49 5.72
C PHE A 122 5.77 9.52 6.85
N ASP A 123 5.18 9.17 7.99
CA ASP A 123 5.10 10.05 9.17
C ASP A 123 4.54 11.45 8.84
N GLY A 124 3.63 11.53 7.87
CA GLY A 124 3.05 12.77 7.36
C GLY A 124 3.91 13.51 6.31
N ASP A 125 5.07 12.97 5.94
CA ASP A 125 5.98 13.49 4.91
C ASP A 125 5.85 12.68 3.59
N PRO A 126 5.08 13.20 2.60
CA PRO A 126 5.01 12.58 1.28
C PRO A 126 6.32 12.67 0.50
N GLU A 127 7.13 13.71 0.69
CA GLU A 127 8.42 13.83 0.00
C GLU A 127 9.36 12.70 0.43
N ALA A 128 9.41 12.36 1.72
CA ALA A 128 10.16 11.21 2.23
C ALA A 128 9.75 9.90 1.55
N PHE A 129 8.44 9.65 1.42
CA PHE A 129 7.91 8.44 0.77
C PHE A 129 8.29 8.38 -0.71
N TRP A 130 8.00 9.43 -1.49
CA TRP A 130 8.20 9.41 -2.95
C TRP A 130 9.67 9.49 -3.35
N ASN A 131 10.52 10.14 -2.56
CA ASN A 131 11.97 10.12 -2.76
C ASN A 131 12.58 8.76 -2.47
N TRP A 132 12.11 8.06 -1.43
CA TRP A 132 12.55 6.70 -1.14
C TRP A 132 12.28 5.75 -2.30
N LEU A 133 11.13 5.90 -2.99
CA LEU A 133 10.80 5.15 -4.20
C LEU A 133 11.50 5.67 -5.48
N GLN A 134 12.36 6.70 -5.37
CA GLN A 134 13.08 7.32 -6.49
C GLN A 134 12.16 7.94 -7.57
N ILE A 135 10.96 8.35 -7.19
CA ILE A 135 9.97 8.99 -8.09
C ILE A 135 10.04 10.51 -7.96
N GLY A 136 10.22 11.02 -6.75
CA GLY A 136 10.25 12.45 -6.44
C GLY A 136 8.90 13.14 -6.49
N CYS A 137 8.91 14.45 -6.28
CA CYS A 137 7.70 15.29 -6.22
C CYS A 137 7.35 15.88 -7.58
N SER A 138 6.07 15.82 -7.93
CA SER A 138 5.51 16.34 -9.17
C SER A 138 4.00 16.55 -9.07
N ALA A 139 3.38 17.13 -10.09
CA ALA A 139 1.93 17.27 -10.14
C ALA A 139 1.17 15.92 -9.99
N ALA A 140 1.80 14.78 -10.32
CA ALA A 140 1.16 13.46 -10.17
C ALA A 140 0.95 13.06 -8.69
N ASN A 141 1.73 13.61 -7.76
CA ASN A 141 1.60 13.42 -6.32
C ASN A 141 1.39 14.73 -5.56
N ASP A 142 0.69 15.68 -6.19
CA ASP A 142 0.34 17.00 -5.62
C ASP A 142 1.58 17.77 -5.13
N ASP A 143 2.68 17.64 -5.86
CA ASP A 143 3.98 18.24 -5.53
C ASP A 143 4.42 17.92 -4.09
N CYS A 144 4.05 16.72 -3.60
CA CYS A 144 4.27 16.28 -2.22
C CYS A 144 3.71 17.24 -1.17
N ASP A 145 2.50 17.79 -1.37
CA ASP A 145 1.83 18.58 -0.33
C ASP A 145 1.54 17.72 0.93
N PRO A 146 2.11 18.04 2.10
CA PRO A 146 1.87 17.30 3.34
C PRO A 146 0.52 17.62 3.98
N THR A 147 -0.15 18.70 3.57
CA THR A 147 -1.38 19.21 4.22
C THR A 147 -2.47 18.14 4.40
N PRO A 148 -2.76 17.27 3.41
CA PRO A 148 -3.79 16.23 3.57
C PRO A 148 -3.45 15.16 4.63
N PHE A 149 -2.16 14.97 4.91
CA PHE A 149 -1.64 13.98 5.86
C PHE A 149 -1.49 14.54 7.28
N ALA A 150 -1.66 15.86 7.48
CA ALA A 150 -1.56 16.49 8.79
C ALA A 150 -2.79 16.21 9.68
N GLY A 151 -2.55 15.71 10.89
CA GLY A 151 -3.55 15.45 11.95
C GLY A 151 -4.13 14.02 11.95
N PRO A 152 -4.94 13.66 12.97
CA PRO A 152 -5.69 12.40 13.00
C PRO A 152 -6.77 12.36 11.92
#